data_AF-D5E6M6-F1
#
_entry.id   AF-D5E6M6-F1
#
_cell.length_a   1.000
_cell.length_b   1.000
_cell.length_c   1.000
_cell.angle_alpha   90.00
_cell.angle_beta   90.00
_cell.angle_gamma   90.00
#
_symmetry.space_group_name_H-M   'P 1'
#
loop_
_entity.id
_entity.type
_entity.pdbx_description
1 polymer ?
#
loop_
_entity_poly.entity_id
_entity_poly.type
_entity_poly.pdbx_seq_one_letter_code
_entity_poly.pdbx_strand_id
1 'polypeptide(L)'
;MQKMKQNTLNQKANSTKKKANIEAEIIDLLSKEEYFRRSRLINHFKAKGYSKSKIERALVTLKESKKISKGKGLEDFKKYGIDETAENASYFLLKKTTVLKKHIEEVTSLLKSNDSQDRKDAISELSLYKSKYNINKVELKAIIDAFTDESNKTEELDKNSIGVLVNIVSNCILADGIEPDRETRLVEWLKRLLEDYHQKYKSESLRRNILHLLGNYKESVVIDQL
;
A
#
# COMPACT_ATOMS: atom_id res chain seq x y z
N MET A 1 40.65 42.21 -25.11
CA MET A 1 39.39 41.71 -25.72
C MET A 1 39.13 40.20 -25.57
N GLN A 2 40.12 39.35 -25.25
CA GLN A 2 39.89 37.89 -25.10
C GLN A 2 39.22 37.47 -23.78
N LYS A 3 39.39 38.23 -22.68
CA LYS A 3 38.77 37.90 -21.37
C LYS A 3 37.24 38.07 -21.32
N MET A 4 36.64 38.92 -22.16
CA MET A 4 35.18 39.06 -22.22
C MET A 4 34.51 37.88 -22.94
N LYS A 5 35.17 37.27 -23.95
CA LYS A 5 34.63 36.10 -24.66
C LYS A 5 34.61 34.84 -23.77
N GLN A 6 35.62 34.64 -22.91
CA GLN A 6 35.66 33.51 -21.97
C GLN A 6 34.60 33.62 -20.86
N ASN A 7 34.32 34.83 -20.33
CA ASN A 7 33.23 35.01 -19.37
C ASN A 7 31.84 34.77 -20.00
N THR A 8 31.67 35.08 -21.28
CA THR A 8 30.41 34.82 -21.99
C THR A 8 30.20 33.32 -22.28
N LEU A 9 31.29 32.58 -22.51
CA LEU A 9 31.28 31.12 -22.67
C LEU A 9 31.06 30.38 -21.34
N ASN A 10 31.66 30.84 -20.24
CA ASN A 10 31.44 30.27 -18.90
C ASN A 10 30.05 30.59 -18.34
N GLN A 11 29.48 31.76 -18.66
CA GLN A 11 28.08 32.04 -18.32
C GLN A 11 27.09 31.26 -19.20
N LYS A 12 27.41 30.98 -20.48
CA LYS A 12 26.62 30.04 -21.30
C LYS A 12 26.75 28.58 -20.81
N ALA A 13 27.92 28.15 -20.35
CA ALA A 13 28.13 26.80 -19.81
C ALA A 13 27.47 26.60 -18.42
N ASN A 14 27.43 27.62 -17.57
CA ASN A 14 26.66 27.61 -16.31
C ASN A 14 25.16 27.90 -16.51
N SER A 15 24.75 28.36 -17.70
CA SER A 15 23.33 28.45 -18.09
C SER A 15 22.75 27.13 -18.61
N THR A 16 23.52 26.04 -18.54
CA THR A 16 22.98 24.66 -18.55
C THR A 16 22.23 24.43 -17.25
N LYS A 17 21.17 25.22 -17.05
CA LYS A 17 20.07 24.97 -16.12
C LYS A 17 19.79 23.48 -16.22
N LYS A 18 20.00 22.78 -15.11
CA LYS A 18 19.48 21.43 -14.82
C LYS A 18 18.14 21.33 -15.54
N LYS A 19 18.12 20.72 -16.73
CA LYS A 19 16.96 20.77 -17.62
C LYS A 19 15.97 19.85 -16.96
N ALA A 20 15.15 20.43 -16.07
CA ALA A 20 14.27 19.70 -15.19
C ALA A 20 13.47 18.71 -16.04
N ASN A 21 13.81 17.43 -15.88
CA ASN A 21 13.20 16.39 -16.67
C ASN A 21 11.83 16.15 -16.06
N ILE A 22 10.83 16.77 -16.65
CA ILE A 22 9.43 16.66 -16.24
C ILE A 22 9.00 15.20 -16.07
N GLU A 23 9.52 14.28 -16.88
CA GLU A 23 9.24 12.84 -16.74
C GLU A 23 9.77 12.28 -15.42
N ALA A 24 11.00 12.66 -15.03
CA ALA A 24 11.61 12.24 -13.78
C ALA A 24 10.86 12.84 -12.57
N GLU A 25 10.42 14.10 -12.67
CA GLU A 25 9.61 14.70 -11.61
C GLU A 25 8.22 14.06 -11.49
N ILE A 26 7.59 13.66 -12.60
CA ILE A 26 6.32 12.92 -12.58
C ILE A 26 6.53 11.57 -11.90
N ILE A 27 7.62 10.86 -12.20
CA ILE A 27 7.93 9.57 -11.57
C ILE A 27 8.17 9.76 -10.07
N ASP A 28 8.96 10.76 -9.67
CA ASP A 28 9.23 11.08 -8.25
C ASP A 28 7.92 11.37 -7.50
N LEU A 29 7.03 12.18 -8.07
CA LEU A 29 5.73 12.47 -7.47
C LEU A 29 4.89 11.20 -7.30
N LEU A 30 4.75 10.40 -8.36
CA LEU A 30 3.98 9.15 -8.31
C LEU A 30 4.61 8.10 -7.39
N SER A 31 5.91 8.19 -7.10
CA SER A 31 6.58 7.27 -6.19
C SER A 31 6.30 7.56 -4.72
N LYS A 32 5.93 8.80 -4.39
CA LYS A 32 5.62 9.25 -3.02
C LYS A 32 4.15 9.08 -2.67
N GLU A 33 3.27 9.26 -3.66
CA GLU A 33 1.83 9.39 -3.44
C GLU A 33 1.05 8.21 -4.07
N GLU A 34 1.77 7.22 -4.62
CA GLU A 34 1.30 5.98 -5.27
C GLU A 34 0.44 6.17 -6.55
N TYR A 35 -0.49 7.12 -6.54
CA TYR A 35 -1.38 7.47 -7.64
C TYR A 35 -1.73 8.97 -7.64
N PHE A 36 -2.05 9.52 -8.83
CA PHE A 36 -2.49 10.91 -8.95
C PHE A 36 -3.61 11.06 -9.96
N ARG A 37 -4.69 11.77 -9.59
CA ARG A 37 -5.74 12.17 -10.55
C ARG A 37 -5.12 13.04 -11.63
N ARG A 38 -5.41 12.73 -12.90
CA ARG A 38 -4.84 13.42 -14.07
C ARG A 38 -5.00 14.94 -14.00
N SER A 39 -6.18 15.44 -13.63
CA SER A 39 -6.44 16.87 -13.49
C SER A 39 -5.55 17.51 -12.42
N ARG A 40 -5.42 16.87 -11.26
CA ARG A 40 -4.57 17.33 -10.15
C ARG A 40 -3.10 17.31 -10.53
N LEU A 41 -2.62 16.26 -11.21
CA LEU A 41 -1.25 16.16 -11.69
C LEU A 41 -0.93 17.27 -12.69
N ILE A 42 -1.80 17.51 -13.66
CA ILE A 42 -1.63 18.59 -14.64
C ILE A 42 -1.57 19.95 -13.92
N ASN A 43 -2.47 20.21 -12.98
CA ASN A 43 -2.48 21.46 -12.23
C ASN A 43 -1.22 21.64 -11.37
N HIS A 44 -0.74 20.58 -10.72
CA HIS A 44 0.51 20.58 -9.94
C HIS A 44 1.71 21.02 -10.78
N PHE A 45 1.88 20.44 -11.96
CA PHE A 45 3.00 20.81 -12.85
C PHE A 45 2.80 22.15 -13.56
N LYS A 46 1.56 22.57 -13.81
CA LYS A 46 1.27 23.93 -14.28
C LYS A 46 1.70 24.97 -13.24
N ALA A 47 1.42 24.74 -11.95
CA ALA A 47 1.86 25.61 -10.86
C ALA A 47 3.40 25.70 -10.76
N LYS A 48 4.12 24.65 -11.16
CA LYS A 48 5.58 24.63 -11.29
C LYS A 48 6.12 25.32 -12.56
N GLY A 49 5.25 25.93 -13.39
CA GLY A 49 5.66 26.67 -14.60
C GLY A 49 5.74 25.84 -15.88
N TYR A 50 5.28 24.58 -15.89
CA TYR A 50 5.23 23.78 -17.11
C TYR A 50 3.97 24.08 -17.95
N SER A 51 4.13 24.17 -19.27
CA SER A 51 2.98 24.28 -20.17
C SER A 51 2.18 22.98 -20.23
N LYS A 52 0.85 23.08 -20.42
CA LYS A 52 -0.03 21.91 -20.55
C LYS A 52 0.46 20.95 -21.64
N SER A 53 0.84 21.46 -22.81
CA SER A 53 1.38 20.65 -23.92
C SER A 53 2.65 19.88 -23.55
N LYS A 54 3.54 20.48 -22.74
CA LYS A 54 4.76 19.79 -22.28
C LYS A 54 4.44 18.68 -21.28
N ILE A 55 3.49 18.91 -20.37
CA ILE A 55 3.02 17.90 -19.40
C ILE A 55 2.38 16.71 -20.12
N GLU A 56 1.46 16.99 -21.06
CA GLU A 56 0.74 15.95 -21.81
C GLU A 56 1.71 15.09 -22.64
N ARG A 57 2.69 15.72 -23.32
CA ARG A 57 3.73 14.99 -24.05
C ARG A 57 4.54 14.07 -23.13
N ALA A 58 4.96 14.57 -21.97
CA ALA A 58 5.68 13.75 -20.99
C ALA A 58 4.85 12.56 -20.50
N LEU A 59 3.56 12.76 -20.23
CA LEU A 59 2.65 11.68 -19.84
C LEU A 59 2.48 10.63 -20.94
N VAL A 60 2.39 11.05 -22.20
CA VAL A 60 2.34 10.14 -23.36
C VAL A 60 3.63 9.33 -23.44
N THR A 61 4.80 9.97 -23.41
CA THR A 61 6.10 9.30 -23.45
C THR A 61 6.28 8.31 -22.29
N LEU A 62 5.89 8.68 -21.08
CA LEU A 62 5.93 7.79 -19.91
C LEU A 62 4.98 6.59 -20.05
N LYS A 63 3.82 6.78 -20.67
CA LYS A 63 2.86 5.70 -20.91
C LYS A 63 3.35 4.75 -22.00
N GLU A 64 3.86 5.28 -23.11
CA GLU A 64 4.41 4.50 -24.23
C GLU A 64 5.64 3.69 -23.81
N SER A 65 6.49 4.28 -22.97
CA SER A 65 7.63 3.59 -22.35
C SER A 65 7.24 2.66 -21.18
N LYS A 66 5.94 2.45 -20.93
CA LYS A 66 5.39 1.58 -19.88
C LYS A 66 5.87 1.93 -18.46
N LYS A 67 6.31 3.16 -18.20
CA LYS A 67 6.72 3.62 -16.86
C LYS A 67 5.52 3.99 -16.00
N ILE A 68 4.45 4.48 -16.62
CA ILE A 68 3.17 4.76 -15.96
C ILE A 68 2.03 3.97 -16.61
N SER A 69 1.02 3.66 -15.82
CA SER A 69 -0.27 3.15 -16.24
C SER A 69 -1.34 4.22 -16.03
N LYS A 70 -2.42 4.14 -16.80
CA LYS A 70 -3.63 4.95 -16.60
C LYS A 70 -4.71 4.01 -16.06
N GLY A 71 -5.12 4.20 -14.81
CA GLY A 71 -6.29 3.51 -14.26
C GLY A 71 -7.54 3.99 -14.98
N LYS A 72 -8.45 3.07 -15.35
CA LYS A 72 -9.68 3.41 -16.06
C LYS A 72 -10.89 2.84 -15.32
N GLY A 73 -11.78 3.74 -14.92
CA GLY A 73 -13.09 3.36 -14.38
C GLY A 73 -13.08 3.07 -12.88
N LEU A 74 -14.29 3.12 -12.32
CA LEU A 74 -14.55 3.05 -10.89
C LEU A 74 -14.07 1.72 -10.26
N GLU A 75 -14.19 0.61 -11.00
CA GLU A 75 -13.77 -0.71 -10.52
C GLU A 75 -12.25 -0.83 -10.37
N ASP A 76 -11.48 -0.26 -11.29
CA ASP A 76 -10.03 -0.17 -11.12
C ASP A 76 -9.67 0.72 -9.92
N PHE A 77 -10.40 1.81 -9.71
CA PHE A 77 -10.16 2.73 -8.59
C PHE A 77 -10.43 2.09 -7.24
N LYS A 78 -11.47 1.26 -7.10
CA LYS A 78 -11.71 0.49 -5.88
C LYS A 78 -10.56 -0.45 -5.54
N LYS A 79 -9.97 -1.13 -6.54
CA LYS A 79 -8.75 -1.94 -6.35
C LYS A 79 -7.63 -1.08 -5.81
N TYR A 80 -7.43 0.09 -6.41
CA TYR A 80 -6.73 1.28 -5.91
C TYR A 80 -6.82 1.57 -4.40
N GLY A 81 -7.94 1.27 -3.75
CA GLY A 81 -8.33 1.95 -2.51
C GLY A 81 -8.68 3.42 -2.75
N ILE A 82 -8.99 3.79 -4.00
CA ILE A 82 -9.36 5.14 -4.40
C ILE A 82 -10.89 5.23 -4.35
N ASP A 83 -11.41 6.04 -3.42
CA ASP A 83 -12.82 6.37 -3.36
C ASP A 83 -13.12 7.52 -4.33
N GLU A 84 -13.48 7.16 -5.56
CA GLU A 84 -13.82 8.11 -6.63
C GLU A 84 -15.26 7.86 -7.09
N THR A 85 -16.01 8.93 -7.27
CA THR A 85 -17.42 8.88 -7.70
C THR A 85 -17.61 9.34 -9.14
N ALA A 86 -16.62 10.03 -9.73
CA ALA A 86 -16.71 10.51 -11.10
C ALA A 86 -16.34 9.41 -12.11
N GLU A 87 -17.30 8.97 -12.91
CA GLU A 87 -17.12 7.95 -13.96
C GLU A 87 -16.04 8.30 -14.98
N ASN A 88 -15.81 9.60 -15.22
CA ASN A 88 -14.81 10.11 -16.16
C ASN A 88 -13.45 10.42 -15.51
N ALA A 89 -13.27 10.10 -14.22
CA ALA A 89 -12.00 10.29 -13.57
C ALA A 89 -10.91 9.43 -14.21
N SER A 90 -9.68 9.90 -14.08
CA SER A 90 -8.52 9.13 -14.54
C SER A 90 -7.33 9.38 -13.65
N TYR A 91 -6.64 8.30 -13.32
CA TYR A 91 -5.49 8.30 -12.44
C TYR A 91 -4.27 7.79 -13.18
N PHE A 92 -3.12 8.37 -12.87
CA PHE A 92 -1.83 7.84 -13.28
C PHE A 92 -1.16 7.17 -12.09
N LEU A 93 -0.55 6.01 -12.35
CA LEU A 93 0.18 5.22 -11.38
C LEU A 93 1.49 4.77 -11.99
N LEU A 94 2.49 4.47 -11.17
CA LEU A 94 3.69 3.80 -11.67
C LEU A 94 3.36 2.37 -12.08
N LYS A 95 3.90 1.92 -13.22
CA LYS A 95 3.66 0.54 -13.68
C LYS A 95 4.16 -0.49 -12.68
N LYS A 96 5.29 -0.22 -11.99
CA LYS A 96 5.80 -1.06 -10.89
C LYS A 96 4.77 -1.23 -9.77
N THR A 97 4.04 -0.17 -9.42
CA THR A 97 3.00 -0.21 -8.39
C THR A 97 1.83 -1.06 -8.85
N THR A 98 1.42 -0.95 -10.11
CA THR A 98 0.37 -1.81 -10.68
C THR A 98 0.75 -3.30 -10.66
N VAL A 99 2.01 -3.63 -11.01
CA VAL A 99 2.49 -5.02 -11.01
C VAL A 99 2.56 -5.56 -9.59
N LEU A 100 3.15 -4.80 -8.67
CA LEU A 100 3.22 -5.17 -7.27
C LEU A 100 1.83 -5.40 -6.69
N LYS A 101 0.87 -4.52 -7.00
CA LYS A 101 -0.50 -4.69 -6.52
C LYS A 101 -1.17 -5.96 -7.02
N LYS A 102 -1.04 -6.27 -8.32
CA LYS A 102 -1.56 -7.53 -8.88
C LYS A 102 -0.95 -8.74 -8.18
N HIS A 103 0.35 -8.68 -7.87
CA HIS A 103 1.03 -9.72 -7.11
C HIS A 103 0.47 -9.85 -5.69
N ILE A 104 0.26 -8.72 -4.99
CA ILE A 104 -0.37 -8.74 -3.65
C ILE A 104 -1.80 -9.29 -3.71
N GLU A 105 -2.59 -8.97 -4.74
CA GLU A 105 -3.92 -9.56 -4.95
C GLU A 105 -3.85 -11.08 -5.11
N GLU A 106 -2.89 -11.59 -5.90
CA GLU A 106 -2.64 -13.02 -6.09
C GLU A 106 -2.24 -13.69 -4.77
N VAL A 107 -1.26 -13.12 -4.04
CA VAL A 107 -0.82 -13.60 -2.72
C VAL A 107 -1.98 -13.59 -1.71
N THR A 108 -2.78 -12.53 -1.66
CA THR A 108 -3.93 -12.42 -0.75
C THR A 108 -5.00 -13.46 -1.09
N SER A 109 -5.14 -13.84 -2.36
CA SER A 109 -6.09 -14.89 -2.76
C SER A 109 -5.68 -16.27 -2.23
N LEU A 110 -4.37 -16.55 -2.12
CA LEU A 110 -3.84 -17.81 -1.57
C LEU A 110 -4.14 -17.98 -0.08
N LEU A 111 -4.44 -16.88 0.66
CA LEU A 111 -4.88 -16.97 2.06
C LEU A 111 -6.19 -17.76 2.21
N LYS A 112 -6.98 -17.87 1.13
CA LYS A 112 -8.22 -18.68 1.07
C LYS A 112 -7.99 -20.08 0.50
N SER A 113 -6.75 -20.47 0.21
CA SER A 113 -6.43 -21.84 -0.23
C SER A 113 -6.80 -22.84 0.84
N ASN A 114 -7.25 -24.03 0.43
CA ASN A 114 -7.47 -25.15 1.35
C ASN A 114 -6.13 -25.75 1.81
N ASP A 115 -5.04 -25.50 1.10
CA ASP A 115 -3.71 -25.95 1.49
C ASP A 115 -3.11 -25.03 2.57
N SER A 116 -2.77 -25.61 3.73
CA SER A 116 -2.12 -24.88 4.81
C SER A 116 -0.76 -24.31 4.43
N GLN A 117 -0.02 -24.95 3.52
CA GLN A 117 1.29 -24.48 3.08
C GLN A 117 1.17 -23.23 2.21
N ASP A 118 0.22 -23.22 1.26
CA ASP A 118 -0.08 -22.02 0.45
C ASP A 118 -0.41 -20.81 1.33
N ARG A 119 -1.24 -21.02 2.37
CA ARG A 119 -1.60 -19.94 3.30
C ARG A 119 -0.38 -19.42 4.05
N LYS A 120 0.52 -20.30 4.50
CA LYS A 120 1.76 -19.91 5.20
C LYS A 120 2.72 -19.14 4.30
N ASP A 121 2.90 -19.63 3.07
CA ASP A 121 3.76 -18.97 2.09
C ASP A 121 3.23 -17.60 1.73
N ALA A 122 1.91 -17.46 1.57
CA ALA A 122 1.27 -16.18 1.34
C ALA A 122 1.46 -15.19 2.50
N ILE A 123 1.30 -15.64 3.76
CA ILE A 123 1.54 -14.81 4.95
C ILE A 123 3.01 -14.36 5.01
N SER A 124 3.94 -15.28 4.77
CA SER A 124 5.38 -15.00 4.72
C SER A 124 5.70 -13.96 3.66
N GLU A 125 5.13 -14.11 2.47
CA GLU A 125 5.34 -13.20 1.35
C GLU A 125 4.76 -11.80 1.61
N LEU A 126 3.55 -11.70 2.18
CA LEU A 126 2.98 -10.41 2.59
C LEU A 126 3.89 -9.67 3.58
N SER A 127 4.54 -10.41 4.48
CA SER A 127 5.46 -9.82 5.46
C SER A 127 6.69 -9.14 4.81
N LEU A 128 7.15 -9.66 3.66
CA LEU A 128 8.29 -9.10 2.91
C LEU A 128 7.95 -7.75 2.25
N TYR A 129 6.67 -7.52 1.94
CA TYR A 129 6.21 -6.32 1.26
C TYR A 129 5.80 -5.18 2.19
N LYS A 130 5.76 -5.41 3.50
CA LYS A 130 5.37 -4.41 4.53
C LYS A 130 6.09 -3.05 4.40
N SER A 131 7.34 -3.03 3.94
CA SER A 131 8.12 -1.78 3.78
C SER A 131 7.99 -1.12 2.40
N LYS A 132 7.36 -1.80 1.43
CA LYS A 132 7.32 -1.41 0.02
C LYS A 132 5.91 -1.21 -0.52
N TYR A 133 4.91 -1.62 0.25
CA TYR A 133 3.51 -1.62 -0.15
C TYR A 133 2.61 -1.36 1.06
N ASN A 134 1.69 -0.41 0.90
CA ASN A 134 0.66 -0.15 1.90
C ASN A 134 -0.56 -1.02 1.57
N ILE A 135 -0.92 -1.88 2.51
CA ILE A 135 -2.14 -2.68 2.43
C ILE A 135 -3.33 -1.71 2.54
N ASN A 136 -4.23 -1.74 1.56
CA ASN A 136 -5.42 -0.90 1.58
C ASN A 136 -6.59 -1.58 2.32
N LYS A 137 -7.68 -0.85 2.53
CA LYS A 137 -8.87 -1.32 3.25
C LYS A 137 -9.48 -2.62 2.67
N VAL A 138 -9.52 -2.76 1.34
CA VAL A 138 -10.06 -3.95 0.67
C VAL A 138 -9.19 -5.17 0.90
N GLU A 139 -7.87 -4.99 0.86
CA GLU A 139 -6.89 -6.05 1.11
C GLU A 139 -6.87 -6.44 2.59
N LEU A 140 -6.91 -5.47 3.51
CA LEU A 140 -7.03 -5.73 4.94
C LEU A 140 -8.29 -6.54 5.25
N LYS A 141 -9.43 -6.18 4.64
CA LYS A 141 -10.66 -6.95 4.77
C LYS A 141 -10.48 -8.39 4.28
N ALA A 142 -9.84 -8.60 3.12
CA ALA A 142 -9.60 -9.94 2.60
C ALA A 142 -8.68 -10.77 3.51
N ILE A 143 -7.65 -10.14 4.09
CA ILE A 143 -6.79 -10.77 5.11
C ILE A 143 -7.62 -11.17 6.33
N ILE A 144 -8.42 -10.27 6.89
CA ILE A 144 -9.24 -10.57 8.07
C ILE A 144 -10.24 -11.69 7.77
N ASP A 145 -10.96 -11.60 6.65
CA ASP A 145 -11.93 -12.63 6.23
C ASP A 145 -11.23 -14.00 6.09
N ALA A 146 -9.98 -14.05 5.61
CA ALA A 146 -9.27 -15.31 5.43
C ALA A 146 -8.98 -16.08 6.74
N PHE A 147 -8.88 -15.41 7.88
CA PHE A 147 -8.51 -16.06 9.15
C PHE A 147 -9.58 -15.99 10.24
N THR A 148 -10.64 -15.23 10.00
CA THR A 148 -11.81 -15.13 10.89
C THR A 148 -13.01 -15.94 10.40
N ASP A 149 -13.02 -16.39 9.15
CA ASP A 149 -14.08 -17.28 8.65
C ASP A 149 -13.94 -18.67 9.27
N GLU A 150 -15.02 -19.17 9.86
CA GLU A 150 -15.05 -20.48 10.55
C GLU A 150 -14.84 -21.65 9.56
N SER A 151 -15.08 -21.44 8.26
CA SER A 151 -14.72 -22.41 7.23
C SER A 151 -13.22 -22.48 6.97
N ASN A 152 -12.47 -21.43 7.32
CA ASN A 152 -11.03 -21.38 7.12
C ASN A 152 -10.33 -21.98 8.34
N LYS A 153 -9.53 -23.00 8.09
CA LYS A 153 -8.82 -23.77 9.11
C LYS A 153 -7.61 -23.01 9.65
N THR A 154 -7.86 -21.90 10.34
CA THR A 154 -6.84 -21.06 10.97
C THR A 154 -6.01 -21.85 12.00
N GLU A 155 -6.58 -22.92 12.56
CA GLU A 155 -5.91 -23.88 13.45
C GLU A 155 -4.74 -24.64 12.78
N GLU A 156 -4.70 -24.74 11.44
CA GLU A 156 -3.60 -25.37 10.71
C GLU A 156 -2.38 -24.44 10.55
N LEU A 157 -2.50 -23.17 10.94
CA LEU A 157 -1.38 -22.23 10.94
C LEU A 157 -0.52 -22.40 12.18
N ASP A 158 0.79 -22.37 11.98
CA ASP A 158 1.73 -22.36 13.10
C ASP A 158 1.77 -20.99 13.80
N LYS A 159 2.32 -21.00 15.01
CA LYS A 159 2.53 -19.82 15.86
C LYS A 159 3.19 -18.66 15.11
N ASN A 160 4.17 -18.93 14.24
CA ASN A 160 4.91 -17.89 13.55
C ASN A 160 4.02 -17.20 12.52
N SER A 161 3.25 -17.97 11.77
CA SER A 161 2.30 -17.47 10.78
C SER A 161 1.22 -16.60 11.43
N ILE A 162 0.66 -17.04 12.57
CA ILE A 162 -0.27 -16.23 13.37
C ILE A 162 0.38 -14.94 13.86
N GLY A 163 1.63 -15.02 14.35
CA GLY A 163 2.41 -13.86 14.79
C GLY A 163 2.60 -12.81 13.70
N VAL A 164 2.98 -13.26 12.50
CA VAL A 164 3.14 -12.40 11.32
C VAL A 164 1.82 -11.77 10.93
N LEU A 165 0.74 -12.55 10.93
CA LEU A 165 -0.59 -12.06 10.57
C LEU A 165 -1.08 -10.95 11.51
N VAL A 166 -1.05 -11.21 12.82
CA VAL A 166 -1.45 -10.22 13.84
C VAL A 166 -0.60 -8.96 13.71
N ASN A 167 0.70 -9.11 13.41
CA ASN A 167 1.55 -7.95 13.16
C ASN A 167 1.08 -7.18 11.92
N ILE A 168 0.83 -7.83 10.77
CA ILE A 168 0.34 -7.17 9.55
C ILE A 168 -0.93 -6.37 9.87
N VAL A 169 -1.93 -7.01 10.48
CA VAL A 169 -3.21 -6.38 10.85
C VAL A 169 -3.00 -5.22 11.83
N SER A 170 -2.15 -5.40 12.83
CA SER A 170 -1.80 -4.37 13.82
C SER A 170 -1.18 -3.13 13.18
N ASN A 171 -0.29 -3.28 12.21
CA ASN A 171 0.30 -2.12 11.52
C ASN A 171 -0.75 -1.39 10.68
N CYS A 172 -1.59 -2.12 9.94
CA CYS A 172 -2.63 -1.50 9.12
C CYS A 172 -3.62 -0.66 9.96
N ILE A 173 -4.03 -1.17 11.12
CA ILE A 173 -5.02 -0.52 11.97
C ILE A 173 -4.38 0.59 12.82
N LEU A 174 -3.30 0.26 13.55
CA LEU A 174 -2.74 1.17 14.57
C LEU A 174 -1.77 2.19 13.98
N ALA A 175 -0.97 1.80 12.97
CA ALA A 175 0.00 2.70 12.36
C ALA A 175 -0.58 3.45 11.16
N ASP A 176 -1.29 2.74 10.28
CA ASP A 176 -1.83 3.33 9.04
C ASP A 176 -3.26 3.89 9.22
N GLY A 177 -3.90 3.65 10.38
CA GLY A 177 -5.21 4.20 10.71
C GLY A 177 -6.36 3.63 9.88
N ILE A 178 -6.22 2.41 9.34
CA ILE A 178 -7.22 1.78 8.50
C ILE A 178 -8.28 1.11 9.37
N GLU A 179 -9.51 1.62 9.33
CA GLU A 179 -10.66 0.98 9.99
C GLU A 179 -11.09 -0.29 9.25
N PRO A 180 -11.17 -1.46 9.92
CA PRO A 180 -11.58 -2.69 9.27
C PRO A 180 -13.12 -2.81 9.15
N ASP A 181 -13.61 -3.21 7.97
CA ASP A 181 -15.04 -3.50 7.73
C ASP A 181 -15.59 -4.72 8.51
N ARG A 182 -14.72 -5.40 9.27
CA ARG A 182 -14.96 -6.69 9.95
C ARG A 182 -14.56 -6.64 11.42
N GLU A 183 -14.69 -5.47 12.04
CA GLU A 183 -14.29 -5.22 13.43
C GLU A 183 -14.74 -6.31 14.40
N THR A 184 -16.03 -6.65 14.45
CA THR A 184 -16.56 -7.66 15.39
C THR A 184 -15.88 -9.02 15.22
N ARG A 185 -15.73 -9.51 13.98
CA ARG A 185 -15.08 -10.79 13.69
C ARG A 185 -13.60 -10.77 14.06
N LEU A 186 -12.93 -9.65 13.78
CA LEU A 186 -11.54 -9.46 14.16
C LEU A 186 -11.39 -9.50 15.69
N VAL A 187 -12.24 -8.79 16.43
CA VAL A 187 -12.23 -8.75 17.89
C VAL A 187 -12.47 -10.14 18.49
N GLU A 188 -13.48 -10.87 18.01
CA GLU A 188 -13.78 -12.23 18.48
C GLU A 188 -12.60 -13.18 18.24
N TRP A 189 -11.99 -13.11 17.06
CA TRP A 189 -10.80 -13.90 16.74
C TRP A 189 -9.60 -13.54 17.64
N LEU A 190 -9.38 -12.26 17.90
CA LEU A 190 -8.32 -11.79 18.82
C LEU A 190 -8.56 -12.29 20.25
N LYS A 191 -9.82 -12.32 20.74
CA LYS A 191 -10.17 -12.89 22.04
C LYS A 191 -9.85 -14.38 22.11
N ARG A 192 -10.28 -15.15 21.09
CA ARG A 192 -9.97 -16.59 21.00
C ARG A 192 -8.46 -16.85 20.99
N LEU A 193 -7.68 -16.06 20.23
CA LEU A 193 -6.22 -16.15 20.23
C LEU A 193 -5.58 -15.86 21.59
N LEU A 194 -6.17 -14.93 22.37
CA LEU A 194 -5.69 -14.59 23.70
C LEU A 194 -6.00 -15.68 24.73
N GLU A 195 -7.16 -16.34 24.62
CA GLU A 195 -7.52 -17.50 25.45
C GLU A 195 -6.56 -18.67 25.19
N ASP A 196 -6.31 -18.97 23.92
CA ASP A 196 -5.39 -20.04 23.50
C ASP A 196 -3.91 -19.71 23.70
N TYR A 197 -3.58 -18.45 23.99
CA TYR A 197 -2.22 -17.93 24.10
C TYR A 197 -1.34 -18.74 25.04
N HIS A 198 -1.84 -19.00 26.24
CA HIS A 198 -1.09 -19.67 27.31
C HIS A 198 -0.77 -21.12 26.98
N GLN A 199 -1.59 -21.76 26.15
CA GLN A 199 -1.48 -23.18 25.81
C GLN A 199 -0.66 -23.38 24.53
N LYS A 200 -0.91 -22.59 23.49
CA LYS A 200 -0.39 -22.85 22.13
C LYS A 200 0.74 -21.91 21.70
N TYR A 201 0.69 -20.63 22.10
CA TYR A 201 1.50 -19.61 21.45
C TYR A 201 2.67 -19.10 22.30
N LYS A 202 2.53 -18.75 23.58
CA LYS A 202 3.65 -18.30 24.45
C LYS A 202 4.68 -17.38 23.74
N SER A 203 4.21 -16.29 23.12
CA SER A 203 5.05 -15.24 22.50
C SER A 203 4.64 -13.87 23.02
N GLU A 204 5.52 -13.21 23.77
CA GLU A 204 5.23 -11.91 24.38
C GLU A 204 4.85 -10.84 23.34
N SER A 205 5.52 -10.86 22.18
CA SER A 205 5.22 -9.92 21.08
C SER A 205 3.82 -10.14 20.51
N LEU A 206 3.39 -11.39 20.36
CA LEU A 206 2.05 -11.72 19.89
C LEU A 206 0.98 -11.27 20.90
N ARG A 207 1.15 -11.62 22.19
CA ARG A 207 0.23 -11.20 23.26
C ARG A 207 0.09 -9.69 23.28
N ARG A 208 1.22 -8.97 23.29
CA ARG A 208 1.23 -7.51 23.30
C ARG A 208 0.46 -6.94 22.12
N ASN A 209 0.70 -7.41 20.90
CA ASN A 209 0.00 -6.90 19.71
C ASN A 209 -1.51 -7.20 19.76
N ILE A 210 -1.92 -8.37 20.25
CA ILE A 210 -3.34 -8.71 20.47
C ILE A 210 -3.96 -7.74 21.47
N LEU A 211 -3.30 -7.49 22.61
CA LEU A 211 -3.80 -6.57 23.64
C LEU A 211 -3.88 -5.12 23.14
N HIS A 212 -2.90 -4.64 22.36
CA HIS A 212 -2.98 -3.30 21.77
C HIS A 212 -4.16 -3.18 20.79
N LEU A 213 -4.38 -4.20 19.96
CA LEU A 213 -5.51 -4.24 19.04
C LEU A 213 -6.84 -4.24 19.80
N LEU A 214 -7.01 -5.12 20.79
CA LEU A 214 -8.22 -5.17 21.62
C LEU A 214 -8.44 -3.87 22.40
N GLY A 215 -7.36 -3.26 22.91
CA GLY A 215 -7.40 -1.99 23.62
C GLY A 215 -7.83 -0.82 22.73
N ASN A 216 -7.43 -0.83 21.45
CA ASN A 216 -7.90 0.13 20.46
C ASN A 216 -9.43 0.09 20.29
N TYR A 217 -10.04 -1.09 20.42
CA TYR A 217 -11.49 -1.29 20.38
C TYR A 217 -12.18 -1.17 21.76
N LYS A 218 -11.44 -0.75 22.80
CA LYS A 218 -11.94 -0.59 24.18
C LYS A 218 -12.55 -1.86 24.78
N GLU A 219 -12.04 -3.01 24.36
CA GLU A 219 -12.54 -4.30 24.85
C GLU A 219 -12.18 -4.52 26.32
N SER A 220 -13.18 -4.85 27.14
CA SER A 220 -13.02 -5.02 28.60
C SER A 220 -12.06 -6.16 28.96
N VAL A 221 -11.91 -7.15 28.07
CA VAL A 221 -11.00 -8.29 28.25
C VAL A 221 -9.53 -7.86 28.44
N VAL A 222 -9.18 -6.65 28.02
CA VAL A 222 -7.83 -6.08 28.23
C VAL A 222 -7.62 -5.71 29.70
N ILE A 223 -8.67 -5.27 30.39
CA ILE A 223 -8.60 -4.89 31.82
C ILE A 223 -8.38 -6.13 32.69
N ASP A 224 -9.00 -7.25 32.34
CA ASP A 224 -8.87 -8.52 33.10
C ASP A 224 -7.51 -9.23 32.86
N GLN A 225 -6.69 -8.73 31.95
CA GLN A 225 -5.44 -9.35 31.47
C GLN A 225 -4.18 -8.53 31.78
N LEU A 226 -4.35 -7.36 32.42
CA LEU A 226 -3.31 -6.49 33.00
C LEU A 226 -3.08 -6.83 34.47
#